data_AF-A0A397YWP2-F1
#
_entry.id   AF-A0A397YWP2-F1
#
_cell.length_a   1.000
_cell.length_b   1.000
_cell.length_c   1.000
_cell.angle_alpha   90.00
_cell.angle_beta   90.00
_cell.angle_gamma   90.00
#
_symmetry.space_group_name_H-M   'P 1'
#
loop_
_entity.id
_entity.type
_entity.pdbx_description
1 polymer ?
#
loop_
_entity_poly.entity_id
_entity_poly.type
_entity_poly.pdbx_seq_one_letter_code
_entity_poly.pdbx_strand_id
1 'polypeptide(L)'
;MVGARCIGENSRNLFSQVGGNSGSKSSGSKRAHDSDASDSNSVGSTARLMGMDAAKKKAKKKDKSAQEFERLEKLAMMQEEANQRRKEAIQRQKMKMWLKLSEKEYLNDKSKEMFQQLSDELFEN
;
A
#
# COMPACT_ATOMS: atom_id res chain seq x y z
N MET A 1 61.10 14.61 9.06
CA MET A 1 60.76 15.34 7.81
C MET A 1 61.47 14.61 6.69
N VAL A 2 60.89 14.07 5.62
CA VAL A 2 59.59 14.13 4.93
C VAL A 2 59.42 12.68 4.37
N GLY A 3 58.33 11.93 4.53
CA GLY A 3 57.00 12.18 3.99
C GLY A 3 56.84 11.54 2.59
N ALA A 4 56.23 10.35 2.51
CA ALA A 4 55.53 9.88 1.31
C ALA A 4 54.56 8.75 1.70
N ARG A 5 53.26 8.99 1.49
CA ARG A 5 52.19 8.01 1.71
C ARG A 5 52.13 7.07 0.51
N CYS A 6 52.22 5.77 0.75
CA CYS A 6 51.85 4.77 -0.25
C CYS A 6 50.39 4.36 0.00
N ILE A 7 49.50 4.71 -0.93
CA ILE A 7 48.14 4.17 -0.99
C ILE A 7 48.26 2.76 -1.55
N GLY A 8 47.88 1.76 -0.75
CA GLY A 8 47.87 0.36 -1.17
C GLY A 8 46.69 0.06 -2.08
N GLU A 9 46.96 -0.15 -3.36
CA GLU A 9 46.04 -0.78 -4.31
C GLU A 9 46.14 -2.30 -4.14
N ASN A 10 45.01 -3.02 -4.05
CA ASN A 10 45.04 -4.41 -4.47
C ASN A 10 43.69 -4.94 -4.98
N SER A 11 43.77 -5.51 -6.18
CA SER A 11 43.00 -6.68 -6.65
C SER A 11 41.58 -6.46 -7.20
N ARG A 12 41.48 -6.31 -8.54
CA ARG A 12 41.12 -7.42 -9.46
C ARG A 12 40.78 -6.94 -10.89
N ASN A 13 41.62 -7.33 -11.86
CA ASN A 13 41.35 -7.42 -13.31
C ASN A 13 42.42 -8.40 -13.86
N LEU A 14 42.23 -9.33 -14.81
CA LEU A 14 41.37 -9.42 -15.98
C LEU A 14 41.41 -10.88 -16.52
N PHE A 15 40.24 -11.45 -16.84
CA PHE A 15 39.85 -12.29 -18.01
C PHE A 15 40.68 -13.49 -18.55
N SER A 16 39.98 -14.64 -18.74
CA SER A 16 40.19 -15.68 -19.79
C SER A 16 38.89 -16.52 -19.88
N GLN A 17 37.98 -16.37 -20.86
CA GLN A 17 37.96 -16.72 -22.29
C GLN A 17 37.25 -18.08 -22.59
N VAL A 18 36.18 -17.99 -23.43
CA VAL A 18 35.49 -19.05 -24.22
C VAL A 18 34.70 -20.10 -23.42
N GLY A 19 33.46 -20.50 -23.72
CA GLY A 19 32.52 -20.28 -24.82
C GLY A 19 31.45 -21.39 -24.71
N GLY A 20 30.16 -21.07 -24.89
CA GLY A 20 29.07 -22.06 -24.87
C GLY A 20 27.72 -21.50 -24.43
N ASN A 21 26.97 -20.92 -25.36
CA ASN A 21 25.56 -20.57 -25.20
C ASN A 21 24.67 -21.81 -25.42
N SER A 22 24.70 -22.75 -24.48
CA SER A 22 23.78 -23.90 -24.54
C SER A 22 22.41 -23.48 -24.04
N GLY A 23 21.50 -23.20 -24.99
CA GLY A 23 20.12 -22.88 -24.74
C GLY A 23 19.42 -23.95 -23.90
N SER A 24 18.84 -23.53 -22.79
CA SER A 24 17.93 -24.37 -22.00
C SER A 24 16.50 -23.95 -22.32
N LYS A 25 15.76 -24.92 -22.85
CA LYS A 25 14.41 -24.80 -23.42
C LYS A 25 13.46 -24.13 -22.43
N SER A 26 12.68 -23.18 -22.94
CA SER A 26 11.53 -22.62 -22.26
C SER A 26 10.62 -23.75 -21.76
N SER A 27 10.32 -23.74 -20.46
CA SER A 27 9.23 -24.56 -19.92
C SER A 27 7.92 -23.90 -20.32
N GLY A 28 7.31 -24.39 -21.40
CA GLY A 28 6.02 -23.95 -21.89
C GLY A 28 4.91 -24.30 -20.90
N SER A 29 4.43 -23.29 -20.17
CA SER A 29 3.17 -23.37 -19.45
C SER A 29 2.03 -23.44 -20.47
N LYS A 30 1.38 -24.59 -20.59
CA LYS A 30 0.13 -24.72 -21.35
C LYS A 30 -0.99 -24.10 -20.52
N ARG A 31 -1.36 -22.85 -20.83
CA ARG A 31 -2.67 -22.31 -20.46
C ARG A 31 -3.68 -22.97 -21.40
N ALA A 32 -4.48 -23.91 -20.88
CA ALA A 32 -5.64 -24.39 -21.62
C ALA A 32 -6.56 -23.19 -21.87
N HIS A 33 -6.71 -22.83 -23.15
CA HIS A 33 -7.62 -21.80 -23.61
C HIS A 33 -8.64 -22.51 -24.50
N ASP A 34 -9.74 -22.94 -23.87
CA ASP A 34 -10.99 -23.20 -24.56
C ASP A 34 -11.91 -22.03 -24.19
N SER A 35 -11.84 -20.98 -24.99
CA SER A 35 -12.88 -19.95 -25.01
C SER A 35 -13.02 -19.49 -26.44
N ASP A 36 -14.21 -19.80 -26.94
CA ASP A 36 -14.71 -19.71 -28.30
C ASP A 36 -14.52 -18.32 -28.91
N ALA A 37 -14.43 -18.29 -30.24
CA ALA A 37 -14.16 -17.09 -31.01
C ALA A 37 -15.19 -15.97 -30.71
N SER A 38 -14.69 -14.84 -30.24
CA SER A 38 -15.40 -13.56 -30.34
C SER A 38 -14.35 -12.48 -30.61
N ASP A 39 -13.93 -12.39 -31.86
CA ASP A 39 -13.20 -11.24 -32.41
C ASP A 39 -14.12 -10.02 -32.41
N SER A 40 -14.35 -9.43 -31.24
CA SER A 40 -14.96 -8.12 -31.12
C SER A 40 -13.86 -7.08 -31.08
N ASN A 41 -13.48 -6.61 -32.27
CA ASN A 41 -12.72 -5.38 -32.44
C ASN A 41 -13.58 -4.18 -32.01
N SER A 42 -13.65 -3.87 -30.71
CA SER A 42 -14.15 -2.57 -30.30
C SER A 42 -13.10 -1.51 -30.63
N VAL A 43 -13.04 -1.14 -31.91
CA VAL A 43 -12.43 0.09 -32.38
C VAL A 43 -13.13 1.19 -31.59
N GLY A 44 -12.35 1.89 -30.77
CA GLY A 44 -12.82 3.01 -29.98
C GLY A 44 -13.60 3.97 -30.87
N SER A 45 -14.93 3.90 -30.78
CA SER A 45 -15.81 4.82 -31.46
C SER A 45 -15.75 6.14 -30.71
N THR A 46 -14.68 6.92 -30.95
CA THR A 46 -14.71 8.37 -30.74
C THR A 46 -15.56 8.96 -31.86
N ALA A 47 -16.86 8.70 -31.79
CA ALA A 47 -17.84 9.36 -32.63
C ALA A 47 -17.80 10.84 -32.25
N ARG A 48 -17.45 11.69 -33.21
CA ARG A 48 -17.56 13.15 -33.07
C ARG A 48 -18.98 13.47 -32.61
N LEU A 49 -19.12 14.17 -31.49
CA LEU A 49 -20.42 14.68 -31.02
C LEU A 49 -20.94 15.69 -32.05
N MET A 50 -21.69 15.19 -33.03
CA MET A 50 -22.43 16.01 -33.98
C MET A 50 -23.81 16.30 -33.39
N GLY A 51 -24.09 17.60 -33.20
CA GLY A 51 -25.44 18.18 -33.18
C GLY A 51 -26.32 17.83 -31.99
N MET A 52 -26.22 18.59 -30.89
CA MET A 52 -27.27 18.64 -29.86
C MET A 52 -28.23 19.80 -30.16
N ASP A 53 -29.17 19.56 -31.07
CA ASP A 53 -30.33 20.43 -31.27
C ASP A 53 -31.58 19.84 -30.60
N ALA A 54 -32.06 20.60 -29.60
CA ALA A 54 -33.39 20.65 -28.99
C ALA A 54 -34.20 19.36 -28.68
N ALA A 55 -34.33 19.03 -27.38
CA ALA A 55 -35.62 18.70 -26.76
C ALA A 55 -35.55 18.71 -25.22
N LYS A 56 -36.33 19.60 -24.59
CA LYS A 56 -36.55 19.63 -23.13
C LYS A 56 -37.10 18.29 -22.62
N LYS A 57 -36.36 17.59 -21.75
CA LYS A 57 -36.94 16.61 -20.82
C LYS A 57 -36.81 17.07 -19.36
N LYS A 58 -37.92 17.68 -18.93
CA LYS A 58 -38.68 17.52 -17.67
C LYS A 58 -37.89 17.05 -16.43
N ALA A 59 -37.88 17.94 -15.43
CA ALA A 59 -37.77 17.74 -13.99
C ALA A 59 -37.83 16.28 -13.48
N LYS A 60 -36.69 15.77 -13.00
CA LYS A 60 -36.59 14.80 -11.87
C LYS A 60 -35.15 14.74 -11.33
N LYS A 61 -34.63 15.85 -10.82
CA LYS A 61 -33.28 15.91 -10.21
C LYS A 61 -33.26 16.24 -8.70
N LYS A 62 -34.40 16.55 -8.07
CA LYS A 62 -34.42 17.01 -6.67
C LYS A 62 -34.61 15.93 -5.60
N ASP A 63 -35.18 14.76 -5.92
CA ASP A 63 -35.49 13.77 -4.88
C ASP A 63 -34.38 12.74 -4.66
N LYS A 64 -33.53 12.51 -5.67
CA LYS A 64 -32.36 11.61 -5.54
C LYS A 64 -31.29 12.18 -4.62
N SER A 65 -31.18 13.51 -4.53
CA SER A 65 -30.15 14.16 -3.72
C SER A 65 -30.37 14.00 -2.22
N ALA A 66 -31.62 13.95 -1.75
CA ALA A 66 -31.91 13.79 -0.32
C ALA A 66 -31.56 12.38 0.19
N GLN A 67 -31.96 11.35 -0.55
CA GLN A 67 -31.67 9.95 -0.19
C GLN A 67 -30.17 9.63 -0.31
N GLU A 68 -29.48 10.17 -1.32
CA GLU A 68 -28.02 10.01 -1.45
C GLU A 68 -27.27 10.76 -0.34
N PHE A 69 -27.75 11.94 0.08
CA PHE A 69 -27.16 12.68 1.20
C PHE A 69 -27.27 11.91 2.52
N GLU A 70 -28.44 11.35 2.82
CA GLU A 70 -28.65 10.52 4.02
C GLU A 70 -27.75 9.26 4.03
N ARG A 71 -27.57 8.62 2.86
CA ARG A 71 -26.64 7.49 2.71
C ARG A 71 -25.19 7.89 2.97
N LEU A 72 -24.77 9.03 2.42
CA LEU A 72 -23.42 9.56 2.59
C LEU A 72 -23.14 9.95 4.05
N GLU A 73 -24.11 10.56 4.72
CA GLU A 73 -24.00 10.89 6.15
C GLU A 73 -23.81 9.64 7.00
N LYS A 74 -24.60 8.58 6.74
CA LYS A 74 -24.45 7.30 7.43
C LYS A 74 -23.08 6.65 7.19
N LEU A 75 -22.55 6.75 5.97
CA LEU A 75 -21.20 6.25 5.64
C LEU A 75 -20.12 7.05 6.35
N ALA A 76 -20.24 8.38 6.40
CA ALA A 76 -19.30 9.25 7.09
C ALA A 76 -19.26 8.94 8.60
N MET A 77 -20.42 8.77 9.22
CA MET A 77 -20.54 8.42 10.64
C MET A 77 -19.90 7.05 10.94
N MET A 78 -20.17 6.02 10.13
CA MET A 78 -19.53 4.70 10.30
C MET A 78 -18.01 4.77 10.11
N GLN A 79 -17.52 5.59 9.18
CA GLN A 79 -16.10 5.77 8.94
C GLN A 79 -15.41 6.47 10.13
N GLU A 80 -16.04 7.49 10.70
CA GLU A 80 -15.55 8.16 11.89
C GLU A 80 -15.51 7.21 13.08
N GLU A 81 -16.57 6.43 13.30
CA GLU A 81 -16.60 5.40 14.34
C GLU A 81 -15.50 4.36 14.15
N ALA A 82 -15.30 3.88 12.92
CA ALA A 82 -14.22 2.95 12.61
C ALA A 82 -12.83 3.55 12.89
N ASN A 83 -12.64 4.83 12.59
CA ASN A 83 -11.39 5.54 12.88
C ASN A 83 -11.18 5.70 14.40
N GLN A 84 -12.24 6.01 15.14
CA GLN A 84 -12.20 6.10 16.61
C GLN A 84 -11.85 4.75 17.23
N ARG A 85 -12.55 3.68 16.82
CA ARG A 85 -12.26 2.31 17.26
C ARG A 85 -10.83 1.89 16.95
N ARG A 86 -10.27 2.31 15.80
CA ARG A 86 -8.85 2.06 15.49
C ARG A 86 -7.91 2.76 16.46
N LYS A 87 -8.16 4.03 16.78
CA LYS A 87 -7.35 4.79 17.75
C LYS A 87 -7.41 4.14 19.13
N GLU A 88 -8.61 3.76 19.57
CA GLU A 88 -8.83 3.06 20.85
C GLU A 88 -8.16 1.69 20.88
N ALA A 89 -8.18 0.94 19.77
CA ALA A 89 -7.50 -0.35 19.69
C ALA A 89 -5.98 -0.20 19.85
N ILE A 90 -5.39 0.83 19.24
CA ILE A 90 -3.96 1.15 19.38
C ILE A 90 -3.64 1.55 20.82
N GLN A 91 -4.41 2.47 21.40
CA GLN A 91 -4.30 2.90 22.80
C GLN A 91 -4.41 1.71 23.77
N ARG A 92 -5.42 0.86 23.60
CA ARG A 92 -5.61 -0.38 24.39
C ARG A 92 -4.41 -1.31 24.25
N GLN A 93 -3.86 -1.47 23.05
CA GLN A 93 -2.70 -2.32 22.83
C GLN A 93 -1.46 -1.78 23.54
N LYS A 94 -1.22 -0.46 23.48
CA LYS A 94 -0.14 0.22 24.21
C LYS A 94 -0.28 0.02 25.71
N MET A 95 -1.47 0.29 26.26
CA MET A 95 -1.78 0.08 27.68
C MET A 95 -1.52 -1.37 28.09
N LYS A 96 -1.98 -2.33 27.30
CA LYS A 96 -1.75 -3.76 27.54
C LYS A 96 -0.26 -4.12 27.54
N MET A 97 0.52 -3.54 26.63
CA MET A 97 1.96 -3.78 26.56
C MET A 97 2.68 -3.15 27.76
N TRP A 98 2.28 -1.95 28.15
CA TRP A 98 2.80 -1.25 29.32
C TRP A 98 2.57 -2.07 30.61
N LEU A 99 1.34 -2.55 30.85
CA LEU A 99 1.03 -3.41 32.01
C LEU A 99 1.88 -4.68 32.05
N LYS A 100 2.01 -5.36 30.90
CA LYS A 100 2.85 -6.57 30.77
C LYS A 100 4.33 -6.32 31.06
N LEU A 101 4.82 -5.12 30.81
CA LEU A 101 6.20 -4.74 31.11
C LEU A 101 6.34 -4.35 32.59
N SER A 102 5.35 -3.67 33.17
CA SER A 102 5.35 -3.34 34.60
C SER A 102 5.30 -4.56 35.52
N GLU A 103 4.72 -5.67 35.06
CA GLU A 103 4.67 -6.95 35.81
C GLU A 103 6.02 -7.67 35.87
N LYS A 104 7.00 -7.29 35.04
CA LYS A 104 8.29 -7.99 34.98
C LYS A 104 9.25 -7.43 36.03
N GLU A 105 9.76 -8.33 36.88
CA GLU A 105 10.71 -7.99 37.95
C GLU A 105 12.10 -7.59 37.42
N TYR A 106 12.55 -8.17 36.30
CA TYR A 106 13.80 -7.79 35.62
C TYR A 106 13.53 -7.40 34.16
N LEU A 107 13.78 -6.14 33.84
CA LEU A 107 13.65 -5.61 32.48
C LEU A 107 15.02 -5.56 31.80
N ASN A 108 15.10 -6.11 30.60
CA ASN A 108 16.23 -5.92 29.68
C ASN A 108 16.29 -4.45 29.23
N ASP A 109 17.45 -3.96 28.82
CA ASP A 109 17.62 -2.54 28.45
C ASP A 109 16.67 -2.12 27.32
N LYS A 110 16.50 -2.97 26.30
CA LYS A 110 15.51 -2.75 25.23
C LYS A 110 14.07 -2.66 25.77
N SER A 111 13.70 -3.50 26.74
CA SER A 111 12.35 -3.45 27.32
C SER A 111 12.15 -2.25 28.24
N LYS A 112 13.20 -1.77 28.91
CA LYS A 112 13.17 -0.52 29.68
C LYS A 112 12.90 0.67 28.76
N GLU A 113 13.60 0.74 27.63
CA GLU A 113 13.38 1.79 26.62
C GLU A 113 11.94 1.77 26.10
N MET A 114 11.45 0.61 25.66
CA MET A 114 10.06 0.46 25.21
C MET A 114 9.04 0.82 26.30
N PHE A 115 9.32 0.51 27.57
CA PHE A 115 8.44 0.84 28.69
C PHE A 115 8.38 2.36 28.93
N GLN A 116 9.53 3.04 28.88
CA GLN A 116 9.58 4.49 28.99
C GLN A 116 8.83 5.16 27.83
N GLN A 117 9.11 4.76 26.58
CA GLN A 117 8.42 5.29 25.39
C GLN A 117 6.89 5.13 25.49
N LEU A 118 6.41 3.97 25.95
CA LEU A 118 4.99 3.74 26.17
C LEU A 118 4.43 4.60 27.31
N SER A 119 5.22 4.87 28.35
CA SER A 119 4.81 5.71 29.47
C SER A 119 4.62 7.16 29.01
N ASP A 120 5.59 7.68 28.27
CA ASP A 120 5.55 9.04 27.72
C ASP A 120 4.34 9.15 26.76
N GLU A 121 4.15 8.18 25.86
CA GLU A 121 3.04 8.22 24.89
C GLU A 121 1.63 7.98 25.50
N LEU A 122 1.52 7.29 26.65
CA LEU A 122 0.24 7.02 27.32
C LEU A 122 -0.16 8.11 28.31
N PHE A 123 0.82 8.74 28.97
CA PHE A 123 0.57 9.60 30.13
C PHE A 123 1.08 11.03 29.96
N GLU A 124 1.97 11.31 29.00
CA GLU A 124 2.30 12.68 28.62
C GLU A 124 1.35 13.12 27.49
N ASN A 125 0.65 14.23 27.75
CA ASN A 125 -0.38 14.82 26.90
C ASN A 125 -0.04 16.30 26.70
#